data_AF-A0A447U6D4-F1
#
_entry.id   AF-A0A447U6D4-F1
#
_cell.length_a   1.000
_cell.length_b   1.000
_cell.length_c   1.000
_cell.angle_alpha   90.00
_cell.angle_beta   90.00
_cell.angle_gamma   90.00
#
_symmetry.space_group_name_H-M   'P 1'
#
loop_
_entity.id
_entity.type
_entity.pdbx_description
1 polymer ?
#
loop_
_entity_poly.entity_id
_entity_poly.type
_entity_poly.pdbx_seq_one_letter_code
_entity_poly.pdbx_strand_id
1 'polypeptide(L)'
;MNGGQVILADEPTGALDSHSGEEVMAILRQLRDRGHTVIIVTHDPLIAAQAERIIEIHDGKIVHNPPAQEKKREQGVDAAVVNTAPGWRQFASSFREALSMAWLAMAR
;
A
#
# COMPACT_ATOMS: atom_id res chain seq x y z
N MET A 1 -7.60 -4.51 -5.50
CA MET A 1 -6.87 -4.05 -4.29
C MET A 1 -7.27 -4.93 -3.13
N ASN A 2 -6.33 -5.50 -2.38
CA ASN A 2 -6.56 -6.55 -1.36
C ASN A 2 -7.30 -6.07 -0.08
N GLY A 3 -8.04 -4.95 -0.11
CA GLY A 3 -8.65 -4.37 1.08
C GLY A 3 -7.65 -4.01 2.20
N GLY A 4 -6.36 -3.86 1.86
CA GLY A 4 -5.28 -3.70 2.84
C GLY A 4 -5.48 -2.46 3.69
N GLN A 5 -5.60 -2.63 5.00
CA GLN A 5 -5.74 -1.52 5.97
C GLN A 5 -4.46 -0.66 6.05
N VAL A 6 -3.33 -1.22 5.60
CA VAL A 6 -2.02 -0.56 5.54
C VAL A 6 -1.45 -0.71 4.12
N ILE A 7 -0.91 0.38 3.60
CA ILE A 7 -0.25 0.48 2.29
C ILE A 7 1.16 0.98 2.54
N LEU A 8 2.15 0.19 2.13
CA LEU A 8 3.55 0.59 2.12
C LEU A 8 3.95 0.90 0.66
N ALA A 9 4.46 2.09 0.43
CA ALA A 9 4.87 2.55 -0.90
C ALA A 9 6.34 2.97 -0.85
N ASP A 10 7.21 2.15 -1.45
CA ASP A 10 8.64 2.43 -1.56
C ASP A 10 8.90 3.19 -2.87
N GLU A 11 9.36 4.44 -2.76
CA GLU A 11 9.63 5.36 -3.87
C GLU A 11 8.54 5.39 -4.97
N PRO A 12 7.27 5.70 -4.61
CA PRO A 12 6.12 5.51 -5.50
C PRO A 12 6.16 6.34 -6.81
N THR A 13 6.95 7.41 -6.84
CA THR A 13 7.06 8.34 -7.96
C THR A 13 8.45 8.36 -8.60
N GLY A 14 9.42 7.57 -8.10
CA GLY A 14 10.83 7.69 -8.51
C GLY A 14 11.11 7.35 -9.99
N ALA A 15 10.21 6.61 -10.64
CA ALA A 15 10.32 6.23 -12.05
C ALA A 15 9.33 6.98 -12.98
N LEU A 16 8.60 7.95 -12.45
CA LEU A 16 7.53 8.66 -13.15
C LEU A 16 7.93 10.11 -13.44
N ASP A 17 7.33 10.70 -14.48
CA ASP A 17 7.39 12.14 -14.69
C ASP A 17 6.55 12.87 -13.62
N SER A 18 6.74 14.19 -13.52
CA SER A 18 6.08 15.02 -12.50
C SER A 18 4.56 14.90 -12.51
N HIS A 19 3.94 14.82 -13.70
CA HIS A 19 2.48 14.75 -13.81
C HIS A 19 1.96 13.39 -13.36
N SER A 20 2.56 12.31 -13.88
CA SER A 20 2.21 10.94 -13.46
C SER A 20 2.47 10.72 -11.96
N GLY A 21 3.53 11.31 -11.41
CA GLY A 21 3.84 11.28 -9.98
C GLY A 21 2.76 11.96 -9.13
N GLU A 22 2.26 13.13 -9.56
CA GLU A 22 1.16 13.82 -8.88
C GLU A 22 -0.13 13.01 -8.87
N GLU A 23 -0.45 12.31 -9.95
CA GLU A 23 -1.62 11.42 -10.03
C GLU A 23 -1.51 10.26 -9.04
N VAL A 24 -0.34 9.61 -8.97
CA VAL A 24 -0.08 8.54 -7.98
C VAL A 24 -0.23 9.06 -6.56
N MET A 25 0.34 10.23 -6.27
CA MET A 25 0.20 10.87 -4.95
C MET A 25 -1.26 11.23 -4.64
N ALA A 26 -2.05 11.64 -5.63
CA ALA A 26 -3.48 11.90 -5.46
C ALA A 26 -4.25 10.62 -5.10
N ILE A 27 -3.92 9.48 -5.72
CA ILE A 27 -4.52 8.19 -5.38
C ILE A 27 -4.16 7.78 -3.95
N LEU A 28 -2.89 7.89 -3.56
CA LEU A 28 -2.45 7.56 -2.20
C LEU A 28 -3.16 8.42 -1.14
N ARG A 29 -3.35 9.71 -1.43
CA ARG A 29 -4.16 10.61 -0.59
C ARG A 29 -5.60 10.14 -0.46
N GLN A 30 -6.26 9.82 -1.58
CA GLN A 30 -7.64 9.33 -1.55
C GLN A 30 -7.80 8.04 -0.75
N LEU A 31 -6.82 7.13 -0.80
CA LEU A 31 -6.86 5.90 -0.01
C LEU A 31 -6.71 6.18 1.47
N ARG A 32 -5.80 7.08 1.85
CA ARG A 32 -5.71 7.55 3.23
C ARG A 32 -7.03 8.17 3.69
N ASP A 33 -7.65 9.00 2.86
CA ASP A 33 -8.92 9.67 3.20
C ASP A 33 -10.08 8.68 3.37
N ARG A 34 -9.99 7.49 2.75
CA ARG A 34 -10.90 6.35 2.97
C ARG A 34 -10.57 5.52 4.23
N GLY A 35 -9.62 5.95 5.05
CA GLY A 35 -9.26 5.31 6.32
C GLY A 35 -8.10 4.32 6.23
N HIS A 36 -7.46 4.17 5.08
CA HIS A 36 -6.25 3.34 4.97
C HIS A 36 -5.05 4.06 5.60
N THR A 37 -4.17 3.30 6.26
CA THR A 37 -2.87 3.83 6.69
C THR A 37 -1.90 3.75 5.52
N VAL A 38 -1.34 4.88 5.09
CA VAL A 38 -0.37 4.92 3.98
C VAL A 38 0.98 5.36 4.53
N ILE A 39 2.01 4.57 4.27
CA ILE A 39 3.40 4.87 4.61
C ILE A 39 4.18 4.94 3.30
N ILE A 40 4.81 6.09 3.06
CA ILE A 40 5.63 6.35 1.88
C ILE A 40 7.08 6.42 2.34
N VAL A 41 7.95 5.69 1.67
CA VAL A 41 9.41 5.83 1.79
C VAL A 41 9.88 6.62 0.60
N THR A 42 10.53 7.76 0.84
CA THR A 42 11.12 8.57 -0.22
C THR A 42 12.32 9.36 0.27
N HIS A 43 13.27 9.60 -0.63
CA HIS A 43 14.36 10.56 -0.44
C HIS A 43 14.03 11.97 -0.98
N ASP A 44 12.89 12.17 -1.65
CA ASP A 44 12.49 13.47 -2.19
C ASP A 44 11.74 14.33 -1.15
N PRO A 45 12.30 15.49 -0.73
CA PRO A 45 11.64 16.38 0.22
C PRO A 45 10.32 16.96 -0.29
N LEU A 46 10.13 17.12 -1.60
CA LEU A 46 8.88 17.64 -2.18
C LEU A 46 7.74 16.63 -2.07
N ILE A 47 8.04 15.33 -2.18
CA ILE A 47 7.07 14.26 -1.96
C ILE A 47 6.81 14.11 -0.45
N ALA A 48 7.86 14.12 0.37
CA ALA A 48 7.74 14.05 1.83
C ALA A 48 6.89 15.20 2.40
N ALA A 49 7.03 16.43 1.87
CA ALA A 49 6.27 17.61 2.31
C ALA A 49 4.75 17.49 2.10
N GLN A 50 4.29 16.56 1.24
CA GLN A 50 2.87 16.28 1.04
C GLN A 50 2.29 15.34 2.10
N ALA A 51 3.14 14.73 2.93
CA ALA A 51 2.72 13.84 4.01
C ALA A 51 2.33 14.62 5.28
N GLU A 52 1.45 14.03 6.08
CA GLU A 52 0.98 14.63 7.35
C GLU A 52 1.99 14.48 8.49
N ARG A 53 2.89 13.50 8.36
CA ARG A 53 3.92 13.18 9.33
C ARG A 53 5.16 12.75 8.56
N ILE A 54 6.28 13.38 8.86
CA ILE A 54 7.57 13.09 8.25
C ILE A 54 8.46 12.49 9.34
N ILE A 55 8.98 11.30 9.10
CA ILE A 55 9.93 10.63 9.97
C ILE A 55 11.24 10.54 9.21
N GLU A 56 12.30 11.12 9.75
CA GLU A 56 13.61 11.13 9.12
C GLU A 56 14.50 10.04 9.72
N ILE A 57 15.15 9.28 8.85
CA ILE A 57 16.08 8.22 9.22
C ILE A 57 17.44 8.53 8.61
N HIS A 58 18.49 8.45 9.42
CA HIS A 58 19.88 8.58 9.01
C HIS A 58 20.71 7.47 9.67
N ASP A 59 21.55 6.78 8.90
CA ASP A 59 22.38 5.65 9.37
C ASP A 59 21.61 4.60 10.19
N GLY A 60 20.40 4.24 9.75
CA GLY A 60 19.53 3.27 10.43
C GLY A 60 18.94 3.77 11.76
N LYS A 61 19.09 5.05 12.09
CA LYS A 61 18.53 5.67 13.30
C LYS A 61 17.50 6.74 12.93
N ILE A 62 16.41 6.79 13.69
CA ILE A 62 15.43 7.87 13.55
C ILE A 62 16.02 9.14 14.17
N VAL A 63 16.21 10.17 13.35
CA VAL A 63 16.77 11.47 13.78
C VAL A 63 15.68 12.52 14.01
N HIS A 64 14.53 12.39 13.34
CA HIS A 64 13.37 13.23 13.55
C HIS A 64 12.09 12.40 13.54
N ASN A 65 11.24 12.59 14.56
CA ASN A 65 9.96 11.90 14.69
C ASN A 65 8.96 12.76 15.46
N PRO A 66 8.18 13.60 14.76
CA PRO A 66 7.15 14.38 15.41
C PRO A 66 6.04 13.45 15.94
N PRO A 67 5.35 13.84 17.03
CA PRO A 67 4.25 13.05 17.58
C PRO A 67 3.16 12.85 16.53
N ALA A 68 2.44 11.73 16.63
CA ALA A 68 1.29 11.49 15.77
C ALA A 68 0.24 12.58 16.03
N GLN A 69 -0.31 13.14 14.96
CA GLN A 69 -1.46 14.05 15.10
C GLN A 69 -2.70 13.21 15.40
N GLU A 70 -3.36 13.49 16.53
CA GLU A 70 -4.64 12.88 16.86
C GLU A 70 -5.73 13.45 15.96
N LYS A 71 -5.92 12.85 14.78
CA LYS A 71 -7.16 13.02 14.03
C LYS A 71 -8.23 12.19 14.73
N LYS A 72 -9.24 12.87 15.29
CA LYS A 72 -10.44 12.24 15.86
C LYS A 72 -11.06 11.35 14.79
N ARG A 73 -10.80 10.04 14.84
CA ARG A 73 -11.42 9.08 13.94
C ARG A 73 -12.91 9.11 14.19
N GLU A 74 -13.66 9.74 13.30
CA GLU A 74 -15.10 9.56 13.24
C GLU A 74 -15.33 8.07 12.95
N GLN A 75 -15.93 7.41 13.95
CA GLN A 75 -16.13 5.98 13.98
C GLN A 75 -17.10 5.60 12.87
N GLY A 76 -16.58 4.97 11.83
CA GLY A 76 -17.39 4.34 10.82
C GLY A 76 -16.53 3.97 9.63
N VAL A 77 -16.01 2.74 9.62
CA VAL A 77 -16.07 1.81 8.49
C VAL A 77 -15.64 0.43 9.01
N ASP A 78 -16.45 -0.57 8.68
CA ASP A 78 -16.40 -1.97 9.04
C ASP A 78 -15.00 -2.59 8.99
N ALA A 79 -14.58 -3.16 10.12
CA ALA A 79 -13.55 -4.17 10.15
C ALA A 79 -14.06 -5.37 9.34
N ALA A 80 -13.69 -5.42 8.07
CA ALA A 80 -13.92 -6.58 7.22
C ALA A 80 -13.29 -7.81 7.88
N VAL A 81 -14.14 -8.60 8.53
CA VAL A 81 -13.82 -9.90 9.08
C VAL A 81 -13.30 -10.76 7.93
N VAL A 82 -12.01 -11.08 7.97
CA VAL A 82 -11.36 -12.00 7.04
C VAL A 82 -11.98 -13.38 7.25
N ASN A 83 -13.00 -13.71 6.46
CA ASN A 83 -13.53 -15.07 6.40
C ASN A 83 -12.48 -15.97 5.73
N THR A 84 -11.69 -16.66 6.53
CA THR A 84 -10.85 -17.77 6.06
C THR A 84 -11.73 -18.85 5.44
N ALA A 85 -11.73 -18.92 4.11
CA ALA A 85 -12.32 -20.03 3.39
C ALA A 85 -11.61 -21.35 3.76
N PRO A 86 -12.31 -22.50 3.77
CA PRO A 86 -11.72 -23.78 4.16
C PRO A 86 -10.67 -24.21 3.13
N GLY A 87 -9.47 -24.57 3.60
CA GLY A 87 -8.23 -24.70 2.81
C GLY A 87 -8.26 -25.69 1.62
N TRP A 88 -9.25 -26.57 1.52
CA TRP A 88 -9.40 -27.48 0.38
C TRP A 88 -9.84 -26.76 -0.92
N ARG A 89 -10.60 -25.67 -0.81
CA ARG A 89 -10.99 -24.86 -1.98
C ARG A 89 -9.80 -24.12 -2.57
N GLN A 90 -8.92 -23.62 -1.71
CA GLN A 90 -7.70 -22.93 -2.12
C GLN A 90 -6.72 -23.91 -2.80
N PHE A 91 -6.62 -25.15 -2.30
CA PHE A 91 -5.84 -26.20 -2.95
C PHE A 91 -6.38 -26.57 -4.34
N ALA A 92 -7.69 -26.75 -4.48
CA ALA A 92 -8.32 -27.07 -5.76
C ALA A 92 -8.15 -25.95 -6.80
N SER A 93 -8.22 -24.68 -6.39
CA SER A 93 -7.98 -23.54 -7.29
C SER A 93 -6.53 -23.43 -7.73
N SER A 94 -5.57 -23.61 -6.81
CA SER A 94 -4.15 -23.54 -7.14
C SER A 94 -3.72 -24.65 -8.11
N PHE A 95 -4.28 -25.85 -7.98
CA PHE A 95 -3.99 -26.94 -8.92
C PHE A 95 -4.49 -26.63 -10.34
N ARG A 96 -5.69 -26.04 -10.47
CA ARG A 96 -6.28 -25.69 -11.77
C ARG A 96 -5.54 -24.54 -12.45
N GLU A 97 -5.11 -23.52 -11.69
CA GLU A 97 -4.29 -22.43 -12.20
C GLU A 97 -2.90 -22.92 -12.64
N ALA A 98 -2.26 -23.78 -11.83
CA ALA A 98 -0.98 -24.38 -12.19
C ALA A 98 -1.07 -25.18 -13.50
N LEU A 99 -2.16 -25.93 -13.71
CA LEU A 99 -2.38 -26.68 -14.94
C LEU A 99 -2.60 -25.76 -16.16
N SER A 100 -3.33 -24.66 -15.98
CA SER A 100 -3.54 -23.64 -17.02
C SER A 100 -2.25 -22.95 -17.43
N MET A 101 -1.42 -22.57 -16.45
CA MET A 101 -0.13 -21.94 -16.69
C MET A 101 0.85 -22.92 -17.35
N ALA A 102 0.84 -24.20 -16.94
CA ALA A 102 1.66 -25.24 -17.56
C ALA A 102 1.26 -25.49 -19.03
N TRP A 103 -0.04 -25.48 -19.34
CA TRP A 103 -0.51 -25.61 -20.72
C TRP A 103 -0.11 -24.39 -21.56
N LEU A 104 -0.31 -23.16 -21.06
CA LEU A 104 0.15 -21.93 -21.72
C LEU A 104 1.67 -21.92 -21.97
N ALA A 105 2.46 -22.47 -21.05
CA ALA A 105 3.91 -22.58 -21.18
C ALA A 105 4.37 -23.63 -22.20
N MET A 106 3.59 -24.71 -22.41
CA MET A 106 3.88 -25.76 -23.38
C MET A 106 3.34 -25.49 -24.79
N ALA A 107 2.44 -24.51 -24.94
CA ALA A 107 1.83 -24.13 -26.22
C ALA A 107 2.63 -23.02 -26.97
N ARG A 108 3.89 -22.80 -26.59
CA ARG A 108 4.83 -21.87 -27.24
C ARG A 108 6.02 -22.64 -27.80
#